data_AF-A0A820QP83-F1
#
_entry.id   AF-A0A820QP83-F1
#
_cell.length_a   1.000
_cell.length_b   1.000
_cell.length_c   1.000
_cell.angle_alpha   90.00
_cell.angle_beta   90.00
_cell.angle_gamma   90.00
#
_symmetry.space_group_name_H-M   'P 1'
#
loop_
_entity.id
_entity.type
_entity.pdbx_description
1 polymer ?
#
loop_
_entity_poly.entity_id
_entity_poly.type
_entity_poly.pdbx_seq_one_letter_code
_entity_poly.pdbx_strand_id
1 'polypeptide(L)'
;KLIHGTAENQSSEDICVILGNISLEQQNFNRALLCFQTLLNIQLTRNLSRDASLVNTYVIFGNIHAQTIHIYESSQNYRQAISIYQTIHPVDRLLISAIQRKINHLNFPRF
;
A
#
# COMPACT_ATOMS: atom_id res chain seq x y z
N LYS A 1 16.07 28.35 -7.33
CA LYS A 1 15.60 28.22 -5.93
C LYS A 1 14.63 27.03 -5.87
N LEU A 2 15.13 25.79 -5.66
CA LEU A 2 14.35 24.55 -5.89
C LEU A 2 14.72 23.43 -4.89
N ILE A 3 14.95 23.74 -3.60
CA ILE A 3 15.43 22.72 -2.63
C ILE A 3 14.47 22.53 -1.43
N HIS A 4 13.37 23.28 -1.34
CA HIS A 4 12.46 23.16 -0.18
C HIS A 4 11.39 22.06 -0.32
N GLY A 5 11.03 21.65 -1.54
CA GLY A 5 9.91 20.72 -1.75
C GLY A 5 10.23 19.23 -1.53
N THR A 6 11.49 18.81 -1.45
CA THR A 6 11.85 17.39 -1.33
C THR A 6 11.91 16.92 0.13
N ALA A 7 12.45 17.75 1.03
CA ALA A 7 12.59 17.41 2.45
C ALA A 7 11.24 17.44 3.20
N GLU A 8 10.40 18.45 2.95
CA GLU A 8 9.07 18.55 3.57
C GLU A 8 8.16 17.39 3.14
N ASN A 9 8.17 17.03 1.86
CA ASN A 9 7.37 15.92 1.34
C ASN A 9 7.88 14.56 1.84
N GLN A 10 9.20 14.35 1.93
CA GLN A 10 9.76 13.12 2.48
C GLN A 10 9.44 12.97 3.97
N SER A 11 9.51 14.05 4.74
CA SER A 11 9.06 14.05 6.14
C SER A 11 7.56 13.77 6.28
N SER A 12 6.74 14.25 5.34
CA SER A 12 5.30 14.00 5.29
C SER A 12 4.98 12.53 4.98
N GLU A 13 5.72 11.91 4.06
CA GLU A 13 5.60 10.49 3.73
C GLU A 13 5.91 9.61 4.96
N ASP A 14 7.02 9.87 5.65
CA ASP A 14 7.44 9.12 6.84
C ASP A 14 6.40 9.26 7.98
N ILE A 15 5.89 10.48 8.19
CA ILE A 15 4.83 10.74 9.17
C ILE A 15 3.55 9.97 8.81
N CYS A 16 3.15 9.94 7.53
CA CYS A 16 1.98 9.18 7.09
C CYS A 16 2.15 7.67 7.31
N VAL A 17 3.35 7.12 7.07
CA VAL A 17 3.64 5.71 7.33
C VAL A 17 3.55 5.41 8.82
N ILE A 18 4.16 6.23 9.68
CA ILE A 18 4.16 6.03 11.13
C ILE A 18 2.72 6.13 11.68
N LEU A 19 2.00 7.22 11.37
CA LEU A 19 0.63 7.41 11.85
C LEU A 19 -0.33 6.37 11.28
N GLY A 20 -0.13 5.98 10.02
CA GLY A 20 -0.88 4.90 9.37
C GLY A 20 -0.71 3.59 10.11
N ASN A 21 0.53 3.19 10.40
CA ASN A 21 0.82 1.95 11.14
C ASN A 21 0.27 1.97 12.57
N ILE A 22 0.46 3.08 13.31
CA ILE A 22 -0.13 3.24 14.64
C ILE A 22 -1.66 3.11 14.58
N SER A 23 -2.29 3.69 13.56
CA SER A 23 -3.74 3.59 13.36
C SER A 23 -4.18 2.16 13.05
N LEU A 24 -3.38 1.38 12.31
CA LEU A 24 -3.63 -0.05 12.07
C LEU A 24 -3.57 -0.87 13.36
N GLU A 25 -2.56 -0.64 14.19
CA GLU A 25 -2.41 -1.31 15.49
C GLU A 25 -3.60 -1.00 16.41
N GLN A 26 -4.12 0.23 16.33
CA GLN A 26 -5.32 0.66 17.05
C GLN A 26 -6.64 0.21 16.39
N GLN A 27 -6.60 -0.53 15.27
CA GLN A 27 -7.76 -0.90 14.44
C GLN A 27 -8.59 0.31 13.97
N ASN A 28 -7.98 1.50 13.94
CA ASN A 28 -8.60 2.72 13.42
C ASN A 28 -8.38 2.78 11.90
N PHE A 29 -9.10 1.93 11.17
CA PHE A 29 -8.94 1.76 9.73
C PHE A 29 -9.24 3.03 8.94
N ASN A 30 -10.17 3.88 9.41
CA ASN A 30 -10.47 5.16 8.76
C ASN A 30 -9.28 6.12 8.79
N ARG A 31 -8.62 6.24 9.96
CA ARG A 31 -7.41 7.06 10.08
C ARG A 31 -6.24 6.47 9.29
N ALA A 32 -6.08 5.15 9.31
CA ALA A 32 -5.07 4.47 8.51
C ALA A 32 -5.27 4.76 7.02
N LEU A 33 -6.49 4.60 6.50
CA LEU A 33 -6.82 4.90 5.10
C LEU A 33 -6.47 6.33 4.72
N LEU A 34 -6.83 7.31 5.56
CA LEU A 34 -6.55 8.70 5.28
C LEU A 34 -5.04 8.97 5.17
N CYS A 35 -4.23 8.41 6.07
CA CYS A 35 -2.77 8.54 6.02
C CYS A 35 -2.19 7.89 4.75
N PHE A 36 -2.61 6.67 4.42
CA PHE A 36 -2.11 5.97 3.24
C PHE A 36 -2.64 6.55 1.92
N GLN A 37 -3.81 7.21 1.92
CA GLN A 37 -4.31 7.99 0.78
C GLN A 37 -3.46 9.21 0.52
N THR A 38 -3.08 9.94 1.57
CA THR A 38 -2.14 11.06 1.46
C THR A 38 -0.79 10.58 0.92
N LEU A 39 -0.26 9.47 1.46
CA LEU A 39 0.99 8.87 0.97
C LEU A 39 0.91 8.49 -0.52
N LEU A 40 -0.18 7.84 -0.93
CA LEU A 40 -0.39 7.45 -2.33
C LEU A 40 -0.42 8.66 -3.25
N ASN A 41 -1.11 9.74 -2.87
CA ASN A 41 -1.16 10.97 -3.66
C ASN A 41 0.24 11.60 -3.85
N ILE A 42 1.05 11.63 -2.78
CA ILE A 42 2.43 12.12 -2.87
C ILE A 42 3.26 11.23 -3.80
N GLN A 43 3.18 9.91 -3.65
CA GLN A 43 3.92 8.96 -4.49
C GLN A 43 3.55 9.08 -5.98
N LEU A 44 2.25 9.23 -6.30
CA LEU A 44 1.77 9.40 -7.67
C LEU A 44 2.20 10.74 -8.28
N THR A 45 2.12 11.85 -7.52
CA THR A 45 2.55 13.18 -7.99
C THR A 45 4.05 13.27 -8.28
N ARG A 46 4.87 12.47 -7.60
CA ARG A 46 6.32 12.40 -7.82
C ARG A 46 6.72 11.49 -8.98
N ASN A 47 5.77 10.92 -9.73
CA ASN A 47 6.03 9.95 -10.80
C ASN A 47 6.84 8.72 -10.34
N LEU A 48 6.72 8.33 -9.06
CA LEU A 48 7.36 7.14 -8.46
C LEU A 48 6.68 5.84 -8.89
N SER A 49 6.23 5.76 -10.15
CA SER A 49 5.48 4.66 -10.75
C SER A 49 6.20 3.29 -10.71
N ARG A 50 7.49 3.27 -10.34
CA ARG A 50 8.33 2.08 -10.24
C ARG A 50 9.13 2.03 -8.93
N ASP A 51 8.58 2.59 -7.85
CA ASP A 51 9.21 2.54 -6.54
C ASP A 51 8.59 1.42 -5.68
N ALA A 52 9.45 0.70 -4.96
CA ALA A 52 9.04 -0.29 -3.97
C ALA A 52 8.13 0.30 -2.89
N SER A 53 8.28 1.60 -2.59
CA SER A 53 7.42 2.34 -1.67
C SER A 53 5.95 2.32 -2.11
N LEU A 54 5.67 2.45 -3.41
CA LEU A 54 4.33 2.43 -3.99
C LEU A 54 3.70 1.03 -3.93
N VAL A 55 4.51 -0.02 -4.15
CA VAL A 55 4.07 -1.42 -3.97
C VAL A 55 3.60 -1.63 -2.54
N ASN A 56 4.37 -1.19 -1.56
CA ASN A 56 4.04 -1.34 -0.15
C ASN A 56 2.74 -0.61 0.22
N THR A 57 2.54 0.61 -0.28
CA THR A 57 1.29 1.37 -0.07
C THR A 57 0.06 0.58 -0.53
N TYR A 58 0.08 0.01 -1.74
CA TYR A 58 -1.04 -0.81 -2.23
C TYR A 58 -1.24 -2.11 -1.44
N VAL A 59 -0.17 -2.75 -0.96
CA VAL A 59 -0.28 -3.91 -0.05
C VAL A 59 -1.00 -3.52 1.25
N ILE A 60 -0.68 -2.35 1.81
CA ILE A 60 -1.30 -1.87 3.04
C ILE A 60 -2.80 -1.58 2.82
N PHE A 61 -3.18 -0.92 1.72
CA PHE A 61 -4.60 -0.76 1.36
C PHE A 61 -5.32 -2.11 1.25
N GLY A 62 -4.69 -3.08 0.58
CA GLY A 62 -5.23 -4.44 0.49
C GLY A 62 -5.48 -5.05 1.87
N ASN A 63 -4.52 -4.91 2.80
CA ASN A 63 -4.67 -5.41 4.17
C ASN A 63 -5.82 -4.71 4.92
N ILE A 64 -5.93 -3.37 4.81
CA ILE A 64 -6.99 -2.62 5.48
C ILE A 64 -8.37 -3.04 4.97
N HIS A 65 -8.56 -3.09 3.65
CA HIS A 65 -9.83 -3.48 3.06
C HIS A 65 -10.20 -4.94 3.37
N ALA A 66 -9.20 -5.83 3.50
CA ALA A 66 -9.42 -7.20 3.96
C ALA A 66 -10.00 -7.24 5.38
N GLN A 67 -9.49 -6.39 6.27
CA GLN A 67 -9.93 -6.31 7.67
C GLN A 67 -11.31 -5.65 7.84
N THR A 68 -11.75 -4.84 6.87
CA THR A 68 -13.05 -4.16 6.90
C THR A 68 -14.15 -4.83 6.06
N ILE A 69 -13.96 -6.08 5.62
CA ILE A 69 -14.90 -6.86 4.77
C ILE A 69 -15.09 -6.29 3.34
N HIS A 70 -14.21 -5.39 2.91
CA HIS A 70 -14.20 -4.82 1.54
C HIS A 70 -13.39 -5.71 0.59
N ILE A 71 -13.89 -6.93 0.33
CA ILE A 71 -13.16 -8.00 -0.37
C ILE A 71 -12.75 -7.60 -1.79
N TYR A 72 -13.63 -6.89 -2.50
CA TYR A 72 -13.39 -6.46 -3.88
C TYR A 72 -12.24 -5.44 -3.95
N GLU A 73 -12.33 -4.37 -3.16
CA GLU A 73 -11.34 -3.30 -3.07
C GLU A 73 -10.00 -3.85 -2.60
N SER A 74 -10.01 -4.76 -1.62
CA SER A 74 -8.81 -5.44 -1.16
C SER A 74 -8.11 -6.19 -2.29
N SER A 75 -8.87 -6.99 -3.05
CA SER A 75 -8.36 -7.75 -4.18
C SER A 75 -7.82 -6.86 -5.30
N GLN A 76 -8.46 -5.72 -5.57
CA GLN A 76 -7.97 -4.76 -6.57
C GLN A 76 -6.63 -4.14 -6.14
N ASN A 77 -6.53 -3.72 -4.87
CA ASN A 77 -5.29 -3.15 -4.33
C ASN A 77 -4.13 -4.16 -4.37
N TYR A 78 -4.38 -5.41 -4.00
CA TYR A 78 -3.38 -6.47 -4.13
C TYR A 78 -2.95 -6.73 -5.58
N ARG A 79 -3.88 -6.71 -6.53
CA ARG A 79 -3.54 -6.85 -7.96
C ARG A 79 -2.68 -5.70 -8.47
N GLN A 80 -2.95 -4.46 -8.03
CA GLN A 80 -2.11 -3.31 -8.38
C GLN A 80 -0.70 -3.45 -7.81
N ALA A 81 -0.56 -3.87 -6.55
CA ALA A 81 0.75 -4.15 -5.95
C ALA A 81 1.55 -5.19 -6.75
N ILE A 82 0.91 -6.30 -7.16
CA ILE A 82 1.54 -7.33 -7.99
C ILE A 82 1.99 -6.75 -9.33
N SER A 83 1.11 -6.00 -10.01
CA SER A 83 1.40 -5.40 -11.32
C SER A 83 2.65 -4.52 -11.26
N ILE A 84 2.70 -3.60 -10.29
CA ILE A 84 3.85 -2.70 -10.12
C ILE A 84 5.10 -3.49 -9.75
N TYR A 85 5.02 -4.42 -8.79
CA TYR A 85 6.17 -5.23 -8.38
C TYR A 85 6.78 -6.03 -9.52
N GLN A 86 5.94 -6.61 -10.39
CA GLN A 86 6.40 -7.35 -11.58
C GLN A 86 7.19 -6.48 -12.56
N THR A 87 6.86 -5.18 -12.65
CA THR A 87 7.62 -4.25 -13.51
C THR A 87 9.00 -3.91 -12.94
N ILE A 88 9.16 -3.97 -11.62
CA ILE A 88 10.42 -3.66 -10.92
C ILE A 88 11.29 -4.93 -10.79
N HIS A 89 10.68 -6.06 -10.45
CA HIS A 89 11.34 -7.34 -10.19
C HIS A 89 10.70 -8.47 -11.01
N PRO A 90 11.00 -8.57 -12.33
CA PRO A 90 10.31 -9.49 -13.23
C PRO A 90 10.52 -10.98 -12.91
N VAL A 91 11.64 -11.32 -12.24
CA VAL A 91 12.01 -12.70 -11.89
C VAL A 91 11.64 -13.04 -10.44
N ASP A 92 11.57 -12.06 -9.54
CA ASP A 92 11.23 -12.32 -8.15
C ASP A 92 9.74 -12.60 -7.99
N ARG A 93 9.44 -13.82 -7.50
CA ARG A 93 8.07 -14.29 -7.29
C ARG A 93 7.68 -14.35 -5.82
N LEU A 94 8.59 -14.14 -4.87
CA LEU A 94 8.31 -14.37 -3.45
C LEU A 94 7.21 -13.45 -2.93
N LEU A 95 7.31 -12.15 -3.18
CA LEU A 95 6.29 -11.19 -2.78
C LEU A 95 4.96 -11.43 -3.52
N ILE A 96 5.02 -11.72 -4.81
CA ILE A 96 3.83 -12.04 -5.63
C ILE A 96 3.09 -13.23 -5.04
N SER A 97 3.79 -14.32 -4.72
CA SER A 97 3.19 -15.50 -4.10
C SER A 97 2.63 -15.23 -2.71
N ALA A 98 3.23 -14.31 -1.94
CA ALA A 98 2.69 -13.88 -0.65
C ALA A 98 1.38 -13.08 -0.82
N ILE A 99 1.33 -12.13 -1.75
CA ILE A 99 0.12 -11.35 -2.04
C ILE A 99 -0.97 -12.24 -2.65
N GLN A 100 -0.61 -13.19 -3.53
CA GLN A 100 -1.57 -14.13 -4.11
C GLN A 100 -2.22 -15.03 -3.05
N ARG A 101 -1.47 -15.44 -2.02
CA ARG A 101 -2.02 -16.16 -0.86
C ARG A 101 -3.07 -15.32 -0.13
N LYS A 102 -2.85 -14.01 0.03
CA LYS A 102 -3.82 -13.09 0.64
C LYS A 102 -5.10 -12.99 -0.20
N ILE A 103 -4.98 -12.84 -1.52
CA ILE A 103 -6.13 -12.85 -2.44
C ILE A 103 -6.91 -14.17 -2.35
N ASN A 104 -6.21 -15.31 -2.32
CA ASN A 104 -6.86 -16.62 -2.22
C ASN A 104 -7.61 -16.78 -0.88
N HIS A 105 -7.03 -16.30 0.22
CA HIS A 105 -7.68 -16.32 1.53
C HIS A 105 -8.96 -15.46 1.56
N LEU A 106 -8.96 -14.33 0.86
CA LEU A 106 -10.16 -13.49 0.74
C LEU A 106 -11.30 -14.17 -0.02
N ASN A 107 -10.98 -14.90 -1.10
CA ASN A 107 -11.98 -15.57 -1.92
C ASN A 107 -12.45 -16.91 -1.33
N PHE A 108 -11.58 -17.55 -0.54
CA PHE A 108 -11.82 -18.86 0.06
C PHE A 108 -11.37 -18.85 1.54
N PRO A 109 -12.12 -18.17 2.42
CA PRO A 109 -11.83 -18.20 3.85
C PRO A 109 -11.97 -19.64 4.34
N ARG A 110 -10.89 -20.21 4.88
CA ARG A 110 -10.95 -21.54 5.52
C ARG A 110 -11.77 -21.38 6.81
N PHE A 111 -12.88 -22.12 6.89
CA PHE A 111 -13.74 -22.22 8.08
C PHE A 111 -13.11 -23.14 9.13
#